data_AF-A0A1E4HZI9-F1
#
_entry.id   AF-A0A1E4HZI9-F1
#
_cell.length_a   1.000
_cell.length_b   1.000
_cell.length_c   1.000
_cell.angle_alpha   90.00
_cell.angle_beta   90.00
_cell.angle_gamma   90.00
#
_symmetry.space_group_name_H-M   'P 1'
#
loop_
_entity.id
_entity.type
_entity.pdbx_description
1 polymer ?
#
loop_
_entity_poly.entity_id
_entity_poly.type
_entity_poly.pdbx_seq_one_letter_code
_entity_poly.pdbx_strand_id
1 'polypeptide(L)'
;MGSRPFRGSSAVAAGHIGKGALRGPRFVRLFPDVYVGAGVPVDLPARTIAAHLNAGGRGIVAGWAAAELLGASCAPANADAEIVLPGSDRRPRPGLRVHRFRPHAGEVRQVDGIDVTSPLRTAYDLARREPLVRAVTAVDALARVGRFEPAAVLSLARRHPGVRGTRRLPRVVELADPRAESPGESRMRLAIVLAGLPTPVPQYRVGRFRLDLAYPDAMLGVEYDGADHLTPGRARRDLTREAELTRAGWELLHVGGDNSMREIAILVGRALTARGVPTPNVSPESIAALS
;
A
#
# COMPACT_ATOMS: atom_id res chain seq x y z
N MET A 1 10.84 15.33 -24.64
CA MET A 1 9.39 15.03 -24.57
C MET A 1 9.21 13.52 -24.45
N GLY A 2 8.36 13.03 -23.55
CA GLY A 2 8.09 11.58 -23.40
C GLY A 2 8.54 10.92 -22.10
N SER A 3 9.11 11.66 -21.13
CA SER A 3 9.39 11.17 -19.77
C SER A 3 8.14 11.01 -18.90
N ARG A 4 7.01 11.58 -19.33
CA ARG A 4 5.68 11.42 -18.73
C ARG A 4 4.67 11.11 -19.83
N PRO A 5 3.54 10.45 -19.48
CA PRO A 5 2.45 10.24 -20.43
C PRO A 5 1.94 11.55 -21.02
N PHE A 6 1.56 11.53 -22.30
CA PHE A 6 1.06 12.70 -23.03
C PHE A 6 -0.01 12.32 -24.05
N ARG A 7 -0.83 13.31 -24.45
CA ARG A 7 -1.85 13.16 -25.50
C ARG A 7 -1.22 13.23 -26.89
N GLY A 8 -1.40 12.19 -27.69
CA GLY A 8 -0.81 12.11 -29.04
C GLY A 8 -1.35 13.19 -29.97
N SER A 9 -2.68 13.35 -30.02
CA SER A 9 -3.36 14.39 -30.79
C SER A 9 -2.86 15.80 -30.45
N SER A 10 -2.71 16.12 -29.15
CA SER A 10 -2.19 17.42 -28.70
C SER A 10 -0.74 17.64 -29.11
N ALA A 11 0.13 16.64 -28.99
CA ALA A 11 1.53 16.76 -29.40
C ALA A 11 1.70 16.91 -30.91
N VAL A 12 0.83 16.25 -31.69
CA VAL A 12 0.80 16.39 -33.16
C VAL A 12 0.30 17.77 -33.58
N ALA A 13 -0.80 18.23 -32.97
CA ALA A 13 -1.36 19.55 -33.27
C ALA A 13 -0.40 20.70 -32.94
N ALA A 14 0.40 20.55 -31.88
CA ALA A 14 1.45 21.51 -31.50
C ALA A 14 2.72 21.42 -32.37
N GLY A 15 2.79 20.50 -33.35
CA GLY A 15 3.96 20.33 -34.21
C GLY A 15 5.17 19.68 -33.52
N HIS A 16 5.04 19.24 -32.27
CA HIS A 16 6.15 18.63 -31.53
C HIS A 16 6.51 17.23 -32.04
N ILE A 17 5.54 16.50 -32.61
CA ILE A 17 5.72 15.11 -33.07
C ILE A 17 4.91 14.91 -34.35
N GLY A 18 5.52 14.33 -35.40
CA GLY A 18 4.79 13.93 -36.60
C GLY A 18 3.84 12.74 -36.34
N LYS A 19 2.66 12.74 -36.95
CA LYS A 19 1.63 11.69 -36.76
C LYS A 19 2.15 10.25 -36.96
N GLY A 20 3.07 10.05 -37.92
CA GLY A 20 3.70 8.75 -38.18
C GLY A 20 4.65 8.30 -37.06
N ALA A 21 5.29 9.24 -36.36
CA ALA A 21 6.26 8.93 -35.31
C ALA A 21 5.63 8.25 -34.10
N LEU A 22 4.36 8.53 -33.79
CA LEU A 22 3.60 7.87 -32.71
C LEU A 22 3.33 6.38 -32.95
N ARG A 23 3.50 5.90 -34.19
CA ARG A 23 3.41 4.48 -34.55
C ARG A 23 4.78 3.78 -34.55
N GLY A 24 5.87 4.56 -34.44
CA GLY A 24 7.23 4.05 -34.42
C GLY A 24 7.65 3.54 -33.03
N PRO A 25 8.83 2.91 -32.94
CA PRO A 25 9.31 2.24 -31.72
C PRO A 25 9.69 3.21 -30.58
N ARG A 26 9.68 4.52 -30.82
CA ARG A 26 10.07 5.54 -29.84
C ARG A 26 9.02 5.76 -28.75
N PHE A 27 7.78 5.33 -28.98
CA PHE A 27 6.66 5.55 -28.08
C PHE A 27 5.89 4.27 -27.81
N VAL A 28 5.48 4.10 -26.56
CA VAL A 28 4.55 3.06 -26.11
C VAL A 28 3.19 3.71 -25.93
N ARG A 29 2.16 3.12 -26.53
CA ARG A 29 0.77 3.55 -26.34
C ARG A 29 0.23 2.92 -25.06
N LEU A 30 -0.13 3.75 -24.07
CA LEU A 30 -0.73 3.29 -22.81
C LEU A 30 -2.24 3.13 -22.93
N PHE A 31 -2.92 4.13 -23.49
CA PHE A 31 -4.36 4.14 -23.71
C PHE A 31 -4.70 4.78 -25.06
N PRO A 32 -5.99 4.82 -25.49
CA PRO A 32 -6.36 5.57 -26.68
C PRO A 32 -5.87 7.01 -26.64
N ASP A 33 -5.03 7.36 -27.63
CA ASP A 33 -4.44 8.69 -27.78
C ASP A 33 -3.54 9.14 -26.62
N VAL A 34 -3.03 8.20 -25.82
CA VAL A 34 -2.09 8.49 -24.72
C VAL A 34 -0.84 7.63 -24.87
N TYR A 35 0.31 8.30 -24.89
CA TYR A 35 1.61 7.72 -25.20
C TYR A 35 2.64 8.11 -24.15
N VAL A 36 3.69 7.30 -24.03
CA VAL A 36 4.91 7.58 -23.25
C VAL A 36 6.13 7.16 -24.06
N GLY A 37 7.32 7.70 -23.77
CA GLY A 37 8.56 7.24 -24.41
C GLY A 37 8.87 5.77 -24.09
N ALA A 38 9.39 5.01 -25.05
CA ALA A 38 9.57 3.57 -24.93
C ALA A 38 10.57 3.10 -23.85
N GLY A 39 11.46 3.98 -23.39
CA GLY A 39 12.40 3.70 -22.29
C GLY A 39 11.90 4.10 -20.90
N VAL A 40 10.65 4.58 -20.78
CA VAL A 40 10.10 5.04 -19.50
C VAL A 40 9.38 3.90 -18.79
N PRO A 41 9.73 3.59 -17.54
CA PRO A 41 9.00 2.62 -16.72
C PRO A 41 7.52 2.98 -16.63
N VAL A 42 6.64 1.98 -16.81
CA VAL A 42 5.18 2.15 -16.74
C VAL A 42 4.68 1.69 -15.35
N ASP A 43 5.02 2.50 -14.36
CA ASP A 43 4.57 2.34 -12.98
C ASP A 43 3.13 2.87 -12.76
N LEU A 44 2.62 2.71 -11.54
CA LEU A 44 1.27 3.17 -11.19
C LEU A 44 1.11 4.71 -11.35
N PRO A 45 2.06 5.57 -10.92
CA PRO A 45 2.02 7.00 -11.23
C PRO A 45 1.87 7.30 -12.73
N ALA A 46 2.67 6.68 -13.59
CA ALA A 46 2.57 6.84 -15.04
C ALA A 46 1.20 6.37 -15.56
N ARG A 47 0.70 5.21 -15.13
CA ARG A 47 -0.64 4.74 -15.52
C ARG A 47 -1.75 5.69 -15.05
N THR A 48 -1.60 6.30 -13.87
CA THR A 48 -2.58 7.23 -13.30
C THR A 48 -2.66 8.52 -14.11
N ILE A 49 -1.52 9.13 -14.44
CA ILE A 49 -1.46 10.29 -15.34
C ILE A 49 -2.06 9.93 -16.70
N ALA A 50 -1.68 8.77 -17.24
CA ALA A 50 -2.20 8.32 -18.51
C ALA A 50 -3.72 8.14 -18.49
N ALA A 51 -4.29 7.61 -17.40
CA ALA A 51 -5.72 7.42 -17.21
C ALA A 51 -6.46 8.77 -17.14
N HIS A 52 -5.93 9.73 -16.40
CA HIS A 52 -6.48 11.08 -16.27
C HIS A 52 -6.47 11.82 -17.62
N LEU A 53 -5.35 11.77 -18.36
CA LEU A 53 -5.25 12.31 -19.72
C LEU A 53 -6.22 11.60 -20.68
N ASN A 54 -6.31 10.28 -20.58
CA ASN A 54 -7.20 9.48 -21.41
C ASN A 54 -8.65 9.91 -21.19
N ALA A 55 -9.03 10.21 -19.94
CA ALA A 55 -10.33 10.75 -19.55
C ALA A 55 -10.54 12.24 -19.89
N GLY A 56 -9.61 12.87 -20.61
CA GLY A 56 -9.73 14.26 -21.05
C GLY A 56 -9.50 15.27 -19.93
N GLY A 57 -8.69 14.93 -18.93
CA GLY A 57 -8.45 15.77 -17.76
C GLY A 57 -9.64 15.82 -16.80
N ARG A 58 -10.58 14.88 -16.92
CA ARG A 58 -11.78 14.77 -16.08
C ARG A 58 -11.75 13.47 -15.28
N GLY A 59 -12.55 13.42 -14.22
CA GLY A 59 -12.72 12.23 -13.39
C GLY A 59 -11.86 12.22 -12.16
N ILE A 60 -12.22 11.34 -11.24
CA ILE A 60 -11.68 11.30 -9.88
C ILE A 60 -10.79 10.07 -9.77
N VAL A 61 -9.52 10.24 -9.47
CA VAL A 61 -8.59 9.12 -9.23
C VAL A 61 -8.99 8.39 -7.95
N ALA A 62 -9.01 7.06 -7.99
CA ALA A 62 -9.48 6.22 -6.89
C ALA A 62 -8.57 5.00 -6.63
N GLY A 63 -8.89 4.21 -5.60
CA GLY A 63 -8.21 2.96 -5.30
C GLY A 63 -6.72 3.12 -5.03
N TRP A 64 -5.90 2.19 -5.54
CA TRP A 64 -4.45 2.24 -5.33
C TRP A 64 -3.79 3.47 -5.94
N ALA A 65 -4.28 3.93 -7.10
CA ALA A 65 -3.81 5.17 -7.71
C ALA A 65 -4.05 6.39 -6.81
N ALA A 66 -5.21 6.44 -6.15
CA ALA A 66 -5.47 7.46 -5.15
C ALA A 66 -4.53 7.32 -3.96
N ALA A 67 -4.36 6.11 -3.42
CA ALA A 67 -3.48 5.89 -2.28
C ALA A 67 -2.04 6.40 -2.53
N GLU A 68 -1.49 6.18 -3.73
CA GLU A 68 -0.19 6.74 -4.11
C GLU A 68 -0.19 8.27 -4.17
N LEU A 69 -1.16 8.89 -4.85
CA LEU A 69 -1.24 10.36 -4.91
C LEU A 69 -1.47 10.99 -3.54
N LEU A 70 -2.09 10.29 -2.61
CA LEU A 70 -2.30 10.74 -1.23
C LEU A 70 -1.04 10.58 -0.35
N GLY A 71 0.04 9.98 -0.87
CA GLY A 71 1.30 9.74 -0.17
C GLY A 71 1.31 8.50 0.73
N ALA A 72 0.36 7.57 0.56
CA ALA A 72 0.29 6.36 1.37
C ALA A 72 1.35 5.32 0.98
N SER A 73 1.82 5.34 -0.27
CA SER A 73 2.91 4.49 -0.80
C SER A 73 2.75 3.00 -0.44
N CYS A 74 1.54 2.48 -0.66
CA CYS A 74 1.14 1.14 -0.25
C CYS A 74 0.59 0.29 -1.41
N ALA A 75 0.62 0.79 -2.64
CA ALA A 75 0.09 0.06 -3.78
C ALA A 75 0.94 -1.17 -4.12
N PRO A 76 0.32 -2.30 -4.51
CA PRO A 76 1.06 -3.41 -5.08
C PRO A 76 1.66 -3.00 -6.43
N ALA A 77 2.84 -3.55 -6.76
CA ALA A 77 3.60 -3.18 -7.96
C ALA A 77 2.80 -3.32 -9.28
N ASN A 78 1.84 -4.25 -9.33
CA ASN A 78 1.00 -4.51 -10.48
C ASN A 78 -0.40 -3.87 -10.41
N ALA A 79 -0.63 -2.91 -9.51
CA ALA A 79 -1.91 -2.21 -9.42
C ALA A 79 -2.31 -1.53 -10.74
N ASP A 80 -3.59 -1.62 -11.07
CA ASP A 80 -4.17 -0.83 -12.16
C ASP A 80 -4.43 0.61 -11.70
N ALA A 81 -4.38 1.55 -12.64
CA ALA A 81 -4.96 2.86 -12.40
C ALA A 81 -6.48 2.74 -12.26
N GLU A 82 -7.08 3.51 -11.36
CA GLU A 82 -8.52 3.54 -11.19
C GLU A 82 -9.05 4.96 -11.29
N ILE A 83 -10.14 5.14 -12.04
CA ILE A 83 -10.79 6.43 -12.20
C ILE A 83 -12.31 6.29 -12.06
N VAL A 84 -12.92 7.24 -11.36
CA VAL A 84 -14.37 7.38 -11.27
C VAL A 84 -14.81 8.41 -12.30
N LEU A 85 -15.69 7.98 -13.21
CA LEU A 85 -16.25 8.81 -14.27
C LEU A 85 -17.79 8.68 -14.24
N PRO A 86 -18.47 9.51 -13.41
CA PRO A 86 -19.93 9.48 -13.34
C PRO A 86 -20.55 9.76 -14.72
N GLY A 87 -21.45 8.89 -15.18
CA GLY A 87 -22.16 9.08 -16.45
C GLY A 87 -21.34 8.88 -17.72
N SER A 88 -20.09 8.38 -17.63
CA SER A 88 -19.30 8.05 -18.82
C SER A 88 -19.57 6.62 -19.30
N ASP A 89 -19.64 6.45 -20.62
CA ASP A 89 -19.69 5.17 -21.33
C ASP A 89 -18.32 4.50 -21.48
N ARG A 90 -17.25 5.17 -21.04
CA ARG A 90 -15.87 4.68 -21.14
C ARG A 90 -15.74 3.29 -20.53
N ARG A 91 -15.09 2.41 -21.28
CA ARG A 91 -14.91 1.00 -20.94
C ARG A 91 -13.60 0.77 -20.18
N PRO A 92 -13.59 -0.14 -19.18
CA PRO A 92 -12.36 -0.60 -18.55
C PRO A 92 -11.44 -1.30 -19.56
N ARG A 93 -10.14 -1.30 -19.28
CA ARG A 93 -9.09 -1.88 -20.14
C ARG A 93 -7.94 -2.41 -19.28
N PRO A 94 -7.05 -3.25 -19.81
CA PRO A 94 -5.84 -3.65 -19.08
C PRO A 94 -5.08 -2.41 -18.56
N GLY A 95 -4.74 -2.38 -17.27
CA GLY A 95 -4.09 -1.23 -16.64
C GLY A 95 -5.01 -0.09 -16.21
N LEU A 96 -6.32 -0.14 -16.52
CA LEU A 96 -7.31 0.90 -16.17
C LEU A 96 -8.66 0.32 -15.77
N ARG A 97 -9.02 0.51 -14.49
CA ARG A 97 -10.37 0.28 -13.97
C ARG A 97 -11.18 1.58 -14.00
N VAL A 98 -12.41 1.48 -14.49
CA VAL A 98 -13.35 2.62 -14.57
C VAL A 98 -14.54 2.33 -13.67
N HIS A 99 -14.83 3.26 -12.76
CA HIS A 99 -15.96 3.21 -11.84
C HIS A 99 -17.01 4.26 -12.20
N ARG A 100 -18.28 3.98 -11.87
CA ARG A 100 -19.43 4.81 -12.23
C ARG A 100 -20.31 5.08 -11.03
N PHE A 101 -19.75 5.70 -9.99
CA PHE A 101 -20.52 6.17 -8.84
C PHE A 101 -20.28 7.66 -8.65
N ARG A 102 -21.20 8.33 -7.96
CA ARG A 102 -21.02 9.72 -7.53
C ARG A 102 -20.56 9.70 -6.08
N PRO A 103 -19.34 10.18 -5.75
CA PRO A 103 -18.92 10.31 -4.36
C PRO A 103 -19.81 11.29 -3.60
N HIS A 104 -19.95 11.09 -2.30
CA HIS A 104 -20.66 12.04 -1.45
C HIS A 104 -19.78 13.26 -1.11
N ALA A 105 -20.38 14.31 -0.57
CA ALA A 105 -19.64 15.46 -0.07
C ALA A 105 -18.55 15.02 0.95
N GLY A 106 -17.37 15.61 0.82
CA GLY A 106 -16.19 15.28 1.65
C GLY A 106 -15.45 14.00 1.27
N GLU A 107 -15.89 13.28 0.23
CA GLU A 107 -15.22 12.04 -0.21
C GLU A 107 -14.19 12.24 -1.31
N VAL A 108 -14.02 13.49 -1.78
CA VAL A 108 -13.10 13.90 -2.84
C VAL A 108 -12.29 15.09 -2.35
N ARG A 109 -11.01 15.15 -2.72
CA ARG A 109 -10.14 16.30 -2.52
C ARG A 109 -9.24 16.48 -3.74
N GLN A 110 -8.55 17.62 -3.84
CA GLN A 110 -7.54 17.83 -4.87
C GLN A 110 -6.13 17.55 -4.36
N VAL A 111 -5.32 16.96 -5.24
CA VAL A 111 -3.86 16.82 -5.10
C VAL A 111 -3.25 17.26 -6.42
N ASP A 112 -2.40 18.30 -6.40
CA ASP A 112 -1.75 18.86 -7.59
C ASP A 112 -2.72 19.15 -8.77
N GLY A 113 -3.93 19.64 -8.45
CA GLY A 113 -4.97 19.95 -9.43
C GLY A 113 -5.73 18.73 -9.99
N ILE A 114 -5.48 17.53 -9.47
CA ILE A 114 -6.20 16.29 -9.81
C ILE A 114 -7.22 15.98 -8.72
N ASP A 115 -8.47 15.71 -9.09
CA ASP A 115 -9.46 15.20 -8.15
C ASP A 115 -9.16 13.75 -7.76
N VAL A 116 -9.09 13.48 -6.45
CA VAL A 116 -8.76 12.18 -5.87
C VAL A 116 -9.76 11.84 -4.77
N THR A 117 -10.12 10.56 -4.61
CA THR A 117 -10.88 10.14 -3.42
C THR A 117 -10.12 10.48 -2.14
N SER A 118 -10.81 11.01 -1.13
CA SER A 118 -10.21 11.34 0.18
C SER A 118 -9.53 10.11 0.82
N PRO A 119 -8.57 10.27 1.76
CA PRO A 119 -7.93 9.15 2.43
C PRO A 119 -8.91 8.13 3.02
N LEU A 120 -9.92 8.60 3.76
CA LEU A 120 -10.95 7.74 4.36
C LEU A 120 -11.80 7.03 3.29
N ARG A 121 -12.15 7.72 2.20
CA ARG A 121 -12.90 7.13 1.08
C ARG A 121 -12.08 6.04 0.38
N THR A 122 -10.81 6.33 0.10
CA THR A 122 -9.88 5.40 -0.53
C THR A 122 -9.71 4.14 0.34
N ALA A 123 -9.55 4.33 1.66
CA ALA A 123 -9.41 3.24 2.61
C ALA A 123 -10.65 2.34 2.64
N TYR A 124 -11.85 2.93 2.70
CA TYR A 124 -13.11 2.19 2.62
C TYR A 124 -13.23 1.36 1.33
N ASP A 125 -12.92 1.98 0.18
CA ASP A 125 -13.03 1.29 -1.11
C ASP A 125 -12.00 0.15 -1.26
N LEU A 126 -10.77 0.31 -0.75
CA LEU A 126 -9.79 -0.78 -0.74
C LEU A 126 -10.16 -1.87 0.29
N ALA A 127 -10.58 -1.47 1.49
CA ALA A 127 -10.96 -2.38 2.56
C ALA A 127 -12.11 -3.33 2.19
N ARG A 128 -13.06 -2.89 1.36
CA ARG A 128 -14.18 -3.75 0.91
C ARG A 128 -13.88 -4.62 -0.31
N ARG A 129 -12.78 -4.35 -1.04
CA ARG A 129 -12.48 -4.99 -2.35
C ARG A 129 -11.24 -5.90 -2.34
N GLU A 130 -10.24 -5.57 -1.54
CA GLU A 130 -8.92 -6.23 -1.58
C GLU A 130 -8.85 -7.43 -0.65
N PRO A 131 -8.01 -8.45 -0.88
CA PRO A 131 -7.73 -9.50 0.09
C PRO A 131 -7.35 -8.94 1.48
N LEU A 132 -7.63 -9.68 2.55
CA LEU A 132 -7.59 -9.17 3.94
C LEU A 132 -6.30 -8.42 4.27
N VAL A 133 -5.15 -9.01 3.97
CA VAL A 133 -3.83 -8.42 4.25
C VAL A 133 -3.67 -7.08 3.52
N ARG A 134 -3.93 -7.04 2.21
CA ARG A 134 -3.85 -5.79 1.43
C ARG A 134 -4.86 -4.74 1.90
N ALA A 135 -6.06 -5.17 2.29
CA ALA A 135 -7.08 -4.29 2.83
C ALA A 135 -6.63 -3.62 4.14
N VAL A 136 -6.06 -4.39 5.08
CA VAL A 136 -5.52 -3.84 6.34
C VAL A 136 -4.34 -2.92 6.06
N THR A 137 -3.37 -3.36 5.25
CA THR A 137 -2.21 -2.53 4.86
C THR A 137 -2.63 -1.19 4.24
N ALA A 138 -3.65 -1.19 3.39
CA ALA A 138 -4.19 0.04 2.82
C ALA A 138 -4.83 0.94 3.88
N VAL A 139 -5.59 0.36 4.82
CA VAL A 139 -6.22 1.12 5.91
C VAL A 139 -5.15 1.71 6.83
N ASP A 140 -4.14 0.95 7.23
CA ASP A 140 -3.04 1.43 8.09
C ASP A 140 -2.35 2.64 7.45
N ALA A 141 -1.93 2.51 6.19
CA ALA A 141 -1.24 3.57 5.47
C ALA A 141 -2.13 4.81 5.23
N LEU A 142 -3.39 4.62 4.84
CA LEU A 142 -4.32 5.72 4.57
C LEU A 142 -4.78 6.42 5.85
N ALA A 143 -4.95 5.68 6.95
CA ALA A 143 -5.25 6.22 8.27
C ALA A 143 -4.09 7.09 8.78
N ARG A 144 -2.84 6.65 8.57
CA ARG A 144 -1.63 7.42 8.92
C ARG A 144 -1.54 8.74 8.15
N VAL A 145 -1.63 8.73 6.82
CA VAL A 145 -1.52 9.96 6.01
C VAL A 145 -2.77 10.83 6.10
N GLY A 146 -3.94 10.21 6.28
CA GLY A 146 -5.23 10.86 6.40
C GLY A 146 -5.57 11.32 7.82
N ARG A 147 -4.77 10.93 8.81
CA ARG A 147 -4.96 11.22 10.24
C ARG A 147 -6.38 10.90 10.72
N PHE A 148 -6.84 9.68 10.44
CA PHE A 148 -8.15 9.20 10.91
C PHE A 148 -8.02 7.86 11.62
N GLU A 149 -8.92 7.61 12.57
CA GLU A 149 -9.01 6.31 13.26
C GLU A 149 -9.61 5.24 12.33
N PRO A 150 -9.05 4.02 12.23
CA PRO A 150 -9.58 2.96 11.36
C PRO A 150 -11.08 2.70 11.52
N ALA A 151 -11.63 2.86 12.73
CA ALA A 151 -13.07 2.76 13.02
C ALA A 151 -13.95 3.70 12.16
N ALA A 152 -13.40 4.83 11.68
CA ALA A 152 -14.08 5.74 10.76
C ALA A 152 -14.49 5.06 9.44
N VAL A 153 -13.82 3.97 9.03
CA VAL A 153 -14.21 3.18 7.85
C VAL A 153 -15.60 2.57 8.03
N LEU A 154 -15.94 2.11 9.23
CA LEU A 154 -17.28 1.57 9.54
C LEU A 154 -18.33 2.68 9.53
N SER A 155 -17.99 3.85 10.09
CA SER A 155 -18.87 5.03 10.08
C SER A 155 -19.15 5.50 8.65
N LEU A 156 -18.13 5.50 7.77
CA LEU A 156 -18.31 5.79 6.35
C LEU A 156 -19.18 4.71 5.67
N ALA A 157 -19.00 3.42 5.99
CA ALA A 157 -19.80 2.34 5.41
C ALA A 157 -21.32 2.51 5.63
N ARG A 158 -21.74 3.07 6.77
CA ARG A 158 -23.16 3.37 7.06
C ARG A 158 -23.77 4.39 6.09
N ARG A 159 -22.95 5.26 5.49
CA ARG A 159 -23.39 6.23 4.46
C ARG A 159 -23.56 5.60 3.08
N HIS A 160 -23.18 4.34 2.90
CA HIS A 160 -23.20 3.61 1.62
C HIS A 160 -23.97 2.29 1.73
N PRO A 161 -25.30 2.34 2.00
CA PRO A 161 -26.12 1.14 2.14
C PRO A 161 -26.14 0.32 0.83
N GLY A 162 -26.18 -1.01 0.96
CA GLY A 162 -26.27 -1.94 -0.17
C GLY A 162 -24.98 -2.15 -0.97
N VAL A 163 -23.88 -1.46 -0.62
CA VAL A 163 -22.59 -1.66 -1.29
C VAL A 163 -22.00 -3.03 -0.93
N ARG A 164 -21.62 -3.79 -1.97
CA ARG A 164 -21.01 -5.11 -1.84
C ARG A 164 -19.65 -5.05 -1.13
N GLY A 165 -19.32 -6.12 -0.41
CA GLY A 165 -18.04 -6.31 0.27
C GLY A 165 -17.96 -5.65 1.66
N THR A 166 -19.00 -4.98 2.13
CA THR A 166 -19.01 -4.28 3.43
C THR A 166 -18.99 -5.20 4.64
N ARG A 167 -19.45 -6.46 4.51
CA ARG A 167 -19.49 -7.46 5.60
C ARG A 167 -18.12 -7.76 6.21
N ARG A 168 -17.02 -7.56 5.47
CA ARG A 168 -15.65 -7.83 5.94
C ARG A 168 -14.99 -6.66 6.68
N LEU A 169 -15.58 -5.47 6.60
CA LEU A 169 -14.98 -4.25 7.15
C LEU A 169 -14.73 -4.34 8.66
N PRO A 170 -15.60 -4.94 9.50
CA PRO A 170 -15.31 -5.10 10.93
C PRO A 170 -13.99 -5.83 11.17
N ARG A 171 -13.73 -6.93 10.44
CA ARG A 171 -12.47 -7.70 10.56
C ARG A 171 -11.25 -6.92 10.09
N VAL A 172 -11.39 -6.12 9.02
CA VAL A 172 -10.29 -5.26 8.55
C VAL A 172 -9.95 -4.21 9.60
N VAL A 173 -10.98 -3.55 10.17
CA VAL A 173 -10.81 -2.50 11.17
C VAL A 173 -10.26 -3.05 12.49
N GLU A 174 -10.70 -4.22 12.92
CA GLU A 174 -10.17 -4.93 14.10
C GLU A 174 -8.66 -5.18 13.98
N LEU A 175 -8.20 -5.52 12.78
CA LEU A 175 -6.79 -5.82 12.51
C LEU A 175 -5.96 -4.59 12.14
N ALA A 176 -6.57 -3.43 11.92
CA ALA A 176 -5.86 -2.23 11.49
C ALA A 176 -5.09 -1.59 12.65
N ASP A 177 -3.87 -1.13 12.36
CA ASP A 177 -3.05 -0.34 13.27
C ASP A 177 -2.25 0.72 12.46
N PRO A 178 -2.64 2.00 12.53
CA PRO A 178 -2.02 3.06 11.73
C PRO A 178 -0.59 3.41 12.15
N ARG A 179 -0.06 2.77 13.21
CA ARG A 179 1.35 2.94 13.61
C ARG A 179 2.31 2.23 12.68
N ALA A 180 1.88 1.27 11.87
CA ALA A 180 2.74 0.68 10.85
C ALA A 180 3.15 1.75 9.82
N GLU A 181 4.44 1.94 9.63
CA GLU A 181 4.97 3.02 8.78
C GLU A 181 5.16 2.57 7.33
N SER A 182 5.22 1.25 7.10
CA SER A 182 5.35 0.63 5.78
C SER A 182 4.37 -0.53 5.54
N PRO A 183 4.14 -0.90 4.26
CA PRO A 183 3.41 -2.12 3.90
C PRO A 183 4.03 -3.40 4.46
N GLY A 184 5.36 -3.44 4.55
CA GLY A 184 6.13 -4.56 5.10
C GLY A 184 5.84 -4.78 6.57
N GLU A 185 5.90 -3.72 7.38
CA GLU A 185 5.55 -3.77 8.81
C GLU A 185 4.11 -4.23 9.04
N SER A 186 3.15 -3.72 8.25
CA SER A 186 1.75 -4.15 8.33
C SER A 186 1.61 -5.65 8.06
N ARG A 187 2.28 -6.14 7.01
CA ARG A 187 2.29 -7.57 6.63
C ARG A 187 2.96 -8.43 7.69
N MET A 188 4.08 -7.99 8.25
CA MET A 188 4.80 -8.66 9.34
C MET A 188 3.92 -8.80 10.59
N ARG A 189 3.27 -7.71 11.01
CA ARG A 189 2.33 -7.72 12.14
C ARG A 189 1.16 -8.68 11.90
N LEU A 190 0.60 -8.67 10.69
CA LEU A 190 -0.49 -9.57 10.33
C LEU A 190 -0.06 -11.03 10.26
N ALA A 191 1.17 -11.33 9.84
CA ALA A 191 1.69 -12.69 9.84
C ALA A 191 1.70 -13.27 11.25
N ILE A 192 2.06 -12.46 12.24
CA ILE A 192 2.09 -12.83 13.65
C ILE A 192 0.67 -13.00 14.20
N VAL A 193 -0.18 -11.97 14.07
CA VAL A 193 -1.53 -11.96 14.68
C VAL A 193 -2.44 -13.02 14.05
N LEU A 194 -2.38 -13.20 12.73
CA LEU A 194 -3.21 -14.20 12.05
C LEU A 194 -2.72 -15.65 12.31
N ALA A 195 -1.45 -15.83 12.70
CA ALA A 195 -0.93 -17.12 13.18
C ALA A 195 -1.33 -17.44 14.64
N GLY A 196 -2.05 -16.53 15.32
CA GLY A 196 -2.46 -16.70 16.71
C GLY A 196 -1.33 -16.51 17.72
N LEU A 197 -0.18 -15.99 17.29
CA LEU A 197 0.91 -15.63 18.19
C LEU A 197 0.48 -14.45 19.10
N PRO A 198 1.14 -14.28 20.26
CA PRO A 198 0.96 -13.10 21.09
C PRO A 198 1.06 -11.82 20.26
N THR A 199 0.19 -10.84 20.53
CA THR A 199 0.15 -9.61 19.73
C THR A 199 1.35 -8.73 20.09
N PRO A 200 2.18 -8.33 19.10
CA PRO A 200 3.32 -7.46 19.35
C PRO A 200 2.89 -6.01 19.56
N VAL A 201 3.70 -5.24 20.28
CA VAL A 201 3.53 -3.79 20.42
C VAL A 201 4.25 -3.10 19.25
N PRO A 202 3.53 -2.41 18.34
CA PRO A 202 4.18 -1.72 17.24
C PRO A 202 4.84 -0.41 17.68
N GLN A 203 5.91 -0.03 16.97
CA GLN A 203 6.60 1.25 17.13
C GLN A 203 7.07 1.51 18.58
N TYR A 204 7.56 0.46 19.25
CA TYR A 204 7.96 0.48 20.66
C TYR A 204 9.29 1.20 20.85
N ARG A 205 9.39 2.07 21.87
CA ARG A 205 10.60 2.87 22.13
C ARG A 205 11.50 2.21 23.16
N VAL A 206 12.79 2.13 22.82
CA VAL A 206 13.88 1.68 23.71
C VAL A 206 14.95 2.75 23.71
N GLY A 207 15.00 3.55 24.79
CA GLY A 207 15.84 4.75 24.84
C GLY A 207 15.52 5.69 23.67
N ARG A 208 16.51 5.92 22.79
CA ARG A 208 16.34 6.76 21.59
C ARG A 208 15.92 5.99 20.33
N PHE A 209 15.86 4.66 20.39
CA PHE A 209 15.52 3.82 19.26
C PHE A 209 14.04 3.44 19.28
N ARG A 210 13.52 3.09 18.11
CA ARG A 210 12.17 2.57 17.93
C ARG A 210 12.25 1.26 17.16
N LEU A 211 11.56 0.26 17.68
CA LEU A 211 11.43 -1.08 17.10
C LEU A 211 10.10 -1.14 16.37
N ASP A 212 10.08 -1.73 15.17
CA ASP A 212 8.86 -1.84 14.37
C ASP A 212 7.77 -2.60 15.12
N LEU A 213 8.14 -3.75 15.69
CA LEU A 213 7.33 -4.59 16.56
C LEU A 213 8.17 -5.04 17.76
N ALA A 214 7.55 -5.14 18.94
CA ALA A 214 8.24 -5.55 20.16
C ALA A 214 7.40 -6.45 21.05
N TYR A 215 8.08 -7.31 21.80
CA TYR A 215 7.58 -8.03 22.97
C TYR A 215 8.41 -7.60 24.18
N PRO A 216 7.99 -6.56 24.92
CA PRO A 216 8.79 -5.99 26.01
C PRO A 216 9.14 -7.02 27.09
N ASP A 217 8.18 -7.84 27.50
CA ASP A 217 8.41 -8.85 28.55
C ASP A 217 9.40 -9.96 28.12
N ALA A 218 9.53 -10.17 26.80
CA ALA A 218 10.44 -11.15 26.21
C ALA A 218 11.74 -10.52 25.70
N MET A 219 11.89 -9.19 25.83
CA MET A 219 13.00 -8.39 25.30
C MET A 219 13.33 -8.73 23.83
N LEU A 220 12.30 -8.86 23.01
CA LEU A 220 12.40 -9.23 21.60
C LEU A 220 11.86 -8.09 20.71
N GLY A 221 12.69 -7.59 19.81
CA GLY A 221 12.30 -6.74 18.68
C GLY A 221 12.17 -7.57 17.41
N VAL A 222 11.20 -7.23 16.55
CA VAL A 222 11.08 -7.79 15.20
C VAL A 222 11.06 -6.63 14.21
N GLU A 223 12.00 -6.61 13.28
CA GLU A 223 12.22 -5.50 12.35
C GLU A 223 12.02 -5.93 10.91
N TYR A 224 11.39 -5.06 10.12
CA TYR A 224 11.21 -5.30 8.70
C TYR A 224 12.36 -4.67 7.91
N ASP A 225 13.18 -5.53 7.32
CA ASP A 225 14.26 -5.13 6.43
C ASP A 225 13.71 -4.95 5.01
N GLY A 226 13.28 -3.72 4.72
CA GLY A 226 12.99 -3.30 3.35
C GLY A 226 14.23 -3.40 2.45
N ALA A 227 14.02 -3.52 1.14
CA ALA A 227 15.08 -3.51 0.14
C ALA A 227 15.71 -2.11 0.00
N ASP A 228 16.43 -1.68 1.03
CA ASP A 228 17.13 -0.40 1.07
C ASP A 228 18.61 -0.59 0.74
N HIS A 229 19.14 0.26 -0.13
CA HIS A 229 20.54 0.22 -0.56
C HIS A 229 21.50 0.40 0.62
N LEU A 230 22.25 -0.67 0.91
CA LEU A 230 23.34 -0.72 1.89
C LEU A 230 24.44 0.28 1.48
N THR A 231 24.44 1.46 2.09
CA THR A 231 25.61 2.36 2.05
C THR A 231 26.52 2.06 3.26
N PRO A 232 27.85 2.11 3.13
CA PRO A 232 28.76 1.81 4.24
C PRO A 232 28.53 2.66 5.50
N GLY A 233 28.13 3.92 5.32
CA GLY A 233 27.80 4.82 6.44
C GLY A 233 26.51 4.47 7.18
N ARG A 234 25.54 3.83 6.50
CA ARG A 234 24.31 3.31 7.12
C ARG A 234 24.63 2.05 7.94
N ALA A 235 25.39 1.12 7.36
CA ALA A 235 25.81 -0.11 8.02
C ALA A 235 26.50 0.14 9.38
N ARG A 236 27.39 1.13 9.47
CA ARG A 236 28.06 1.45 10.76
C ARG A 236 27.09 1.98 11.82
N ARG A 237 26.09 2.78 11.43
CA ARG A 237 25.05 3.26 12.36
C ARG A 237 24.15 2.12 12.82
N ASP A 238 23.80 1.23 11.90
CA ASP A 238 22.96 0.06 12.20
C ASP A 238 23.66 -0.87 13.19
N LEU A 239 24.96 -1.17 12.99
CA LEU A 239 25.77 -1.93 13.96
C LEU A 239 25.86 -1.26 15.33
N THR A 240 25.97 0.07 15.38
CA THR A 240 26.00 0.80 16.66
C THR A 240 24.66 0.72 17.38
N ARG A 241 23.56 0.86 16.64
CA ARG A 241 22.19 0.72 17.14
C ARG A 241 21.94 -0.67 17.69
N GLU A 242 22.29 -1.70 16.93
CA GLU A 242 22.11 -3.10 17.33
C GLU A 242 22.92 -3.41 18.60
N ALA A 243 24.19 -2.99 18.67
CA ALA A 243 25.01 -3.19 19.85
C ALA A 243 24.45 -2.50 21.12
N GLU A 244 23.78 -1.35 20.98
CA GLU A 244 23.14 -0.68 22.10
C GLU A 244 21.86 -1.37 22.56
N LEU A 245 21.03 -1.85 21.63
CA LEU A 245 19.83 -2.61 21.95
C LEU A 245 20.19 -3.95 22.61
N THR A 246 21.20 -4.65 22.09
CA THR A 246 21.74 -5.87 22.70
C THR A 246 22.29 -5.64 24.10
N ARG A 247 23.03 -4.53 24.34
CA ARG A 247 23.48 -4.17 25.70
C ARG A 247 22.33 -3.87 26.64
N ALA A 248 21.20 -3.38 26.12
CA ALA A 248 19.98 -3.18 26.89
C ALA A 248 19.16 -4.48 27.08
N GLY A 249 19.67 -5.63 26.63
CA GLY A 249 19.04 -6.95 26.78
C GLY A 249 18.08 -7.33 25.65
N TRP A 250 17.97 -6.51 24.60
CA TRP A 250 17.08 -6.78 23.46
C TRP A 250 17.75 -7.67 22.42
N GLU A 251 17.03 -8.68 21.94
CA GLU A 251 17.37 -9.36 20.69
C GLU A 251 16.53 -8.78 19.55
N LEU A 252 17.14 -8.58 18.39
CA LEU A 252 16.45 -8.15 17.18
C LEU A 252 16.36 -9.30 16.19
N LEU A 253 15.14 -9.60 15.77
CA LEU A 253 14.86 -10.53 14.68
C LEU A 253 14.53 -9.72 13.42
N HIS A 254 15.41 -9.78 12.43
CA HIS A 254 15.20 -9.14 11.14
C HIS A 254 14.43 -10.06 10.19
N VAL A 255 13.40 -9.54 9.53
CA VAL A 255 12.66 -10.23 8.47
C VAL A 255 12.71 -9.43 7.18
N GLY A 256 13.11 -10.09 6.09
CA GLY A 256 13.23 -9.49 4.77
C GLY A 256 11.90 -9.47 4.01
N GLY A 257 11.85 -8.64 2.96
CA GLY A 257 10.69 -8.55 2.06
C GLY A 257 10.40 -9.82 1.24
N ASP A 258 11.38 -10.72 1.12
CA ASP A 258 11.26 -12.04 0.48
C ASP A 258 10.64 -13.10 1.39
N ASN A 259 10.62 -12.86 2.71
CA ASN A 259 9.96 -13.78 3.64
C ASN A 259 8.44 -13.81 3.40
N SER A 260 7.93 -15.03 3.23
CA SER A 260 6.50 -15.32 3.27
C SER A 260 5.94 -15.04 4.67
N MET A 261 4.62 -14.77 4.76
CA MET A 261 3.95 -14.61 6.05
C MET A 261 4.11 -15.86 6.94
N ARG A 262 4.16 -17.04 6.32
CA ARG A 262 4.47 -18.31 6.98
C ARG A 262 5.83 -18.27 7.65
N GLU A 263 6.89 -17.91 6.93
CA GLU A 263 8.25 -17.88 7.45
C GLU A 263 8.38 -16.88 8.59
N ILE A 264 7.79 -15.69 8.43
CA ILE A 264 7.75 -14.68 9.50
C ILE A 264 7.10 -15.25 10.76
N ALA A 265 5.93 -15.90 10.64
CA ALA A 265 5.25 -16.50 11.80
C ALA A 265 6.09 -17.60 12.47
N ILE A 266 6.75 -18.46 11.69
CA ILE A 266 7.62 -19.52 12.23
C ILE A 266 8.83 -18.93 12.96
N LEU A 267 9.49 -17.95 12.37
CA LEU A 267 10.67 -17.30 12.96
C LEU A 267 10.32 -16.63 14.28
N VAL A 268 9.26 -15.83 14.29
CA VAL A 268 8.79 -15.13 15.50
C VAL A 268 8.31 -16.13 16.55
N GLY A 269 7.54 -17.15 16.18
CA GLY A 269 7.05 -18.18 17.10
C GLY A 269 8.18 -18.95 17.79
N ARG A 270 9.24 -19.30 17.04
CA ARG A 270 10.45 -19.93 17.60
C ARG A 270 11.19 -19.00 18.56
N ALA A 271 11.36 -17.73 18.18
CA ALA A 271 12.03 -16.73 19.02
C ALA A 271 11.29 -16.51 20.35
N LEU A 272 9.95 -16.48 20.31
CA LEU A 272 9.09 -16.41 21.50
C LEU A 272 9.17 -17.66 22.37
N THR A 273 9.10 -18.85 21.76
CA THR A 273 9.20 -20.13 22.49
C THR A 273 10.55 -20.26 23.21
N ALA A 274 11.64 -19.88 22.55
CA ALA A 274 12.98 -19.88 23.15
C ALA A 274 13.10 -18.96 24.38
N ARG A 275 12.18 -18.01 24.51
CA ARG A 275 12.08 -17.04 25.62
C ARG A 275 11.02 -17.42 26.65
N GLY A 276 10.47 -18.64 26.58
CA GLY A 276 9.46 -19.11 27.51
C GLY A 276 8.08 -18.49 27.33
N VAL A 277 7.84 -17.76 26.23
CA VAL A 277 6.51 -17.25 25.91
C VAL A 277 5.69 -18.38 25.29
N PRO A 278 4.54 -18.76 25.88
CA PRO A 278 3.67 -19.78 25.29
C PRO A 278 3.16 -19.33 23.92
N THR A 279 3.40 -20.13 22.90
CA THR A 279 2.86 -19.91 21.56
C THR A 279 1.97 -21.08 21.18
N PRO A 280 0.86 -20.87 20.43
CA PRO A 280 0.13 -21.98 19.85
C PRO A 280 1.07 -22.82 18.97
N ASN A 281 0.77 -24.10 18.84
CA ASN A 281 1.52 -24.95 17.93
C ASN A 281 1.22 -24.46 16.50
N VAL A 282 2.15 -23.72 15.91
CA VAL A 282 1.98 -23.13 14.56
C VAL A 282 2.08 -24.27 13.55
N SER A 283 0.99 -25.03 13.40
CA SER A 283 0.97 -26.22 12.54
C SER A 283 1.02 -25.81 11.06
N PRO A 284 1.61 -26.63 10.18
CA PRO A 284 1.59 -26.40 8.73
C PRO A 284 0.21 -26.11 8.14
N GLU A 285 -0.87 -26.62 8.75
CA GLU A 285 -2.26 -26.43 8.33
C GLU A 285 -2.84 -25.06 8.74
N SER A 286 -2.58 -24.62 9.98
CA SER A 286 -2.97 -23.27 10.45
C SER A 286 -2.27 -22.17 9.64
N ILE A 287 -1.10 -22.52 9.09
CA ILE A 287 -0.24 -21.69 8.27
C ILE A 287 -0.72 -21.59 6.81
N ALA A 288 -1.42 -22.60 6.27
CA ALA A 288 -1.87 -22.60 4.87
C ALA A 288 -2.88 -21.48 4.58
N ALA A 289 -3.58 -20.98 5.59
CA ALA A 289 -4.49 -19.83 5.50
C ALA A 289 -3.77 -18.48 5.35
N LEU A 290 -2.44 -18.43 5.52
CA LEU A 290 -1.60 -17.24 5.42
C LEU A 290 -0.85 -17.10 4.07
N SER A 291 -0.94 -18.13 3.22
CA SER A 291 -0.33 -18.18 1.88
C SER A 291 -1.30 -17.63 0.82
#